data_AF-A0A2W5YE70-F1
#
_entry.id   AF-A0A2W5YE70-F1
#
_cell.length_a   1.000
_cell.length_b   1.000
_cell.length_c   1.000
_cell.angle_alpha   90.00
_cell.angle_beta   90.00
_cell.angle_gamma   90.00
#
_symmetry.space_group_name_H-M   'P 1'
#
loop_
_entity.id
_entity.type
_entity.pdbx_description
1 polymer ?
#
loop_
_entity_poly.entity_id
_entity_poly.type
_entity_poly.pdbx_seq_one_letter_code
_entity_poly.pdbx_strand_id
1 'polypeptide(L)'
;MSVAALSGARRAVSDPVSTYAAGDVSLRVEFRHRSWLTPEVAQILRSHDMAFCIHDYPGCRTRDVITSDDFSYVRFHGSTSLYRGNHPRRTLMGWARRITALAKKTRDGFVYFNNDYDAAAIAGANIPRELL
;
A
#
# COMPACT_ATOMS: atom_id res chain seq x y z
N MET A 1 10.49 -11.60 5.94
CA MET A 1 9.05 -11.54 5.63
C MET A 1 8.32 -12.41 6.65
N SER A 2 7.68 -11.80 7.66
CA SER A 2 6.77 -12.52 8.56
C SER A 2 5.36 -12.01 8.33
N VAL A 3 4.46 -12.90 7.90
CA VAL A 3 3.02 -12.68 7.85
C VAL A 3 2.39 -13.83 8.62
N ALA A 4 1.58 -13.51 9.63
CA ALA A 4 0.63 -14.44 10.21
C ALA A 4 -0.73 -14.19 9.54
N ALA A 5 -1.26 -15.18 8.82
CA ALA A 5 -2.67 -15.28 8.45
C ALA A 5 -3.00 -16.76 8.16
N LEU A 6 -4.13 -17.22 8.70
CA LEU A 6 -4.59 -18.61 8.73
C LEU A 6 -5.34 -19.03 7.44
N SER A 7 -5.16 -20.32 7.12
CA SER A 7 -5.95 -21.27 6.29
C SER A 7 -6.32 -20.96 4.82
N GLY A 8 -5.64 -21.68 3.91
CA GLY A 8 -6.19 -22.84 3.18
C GLY A 8 -7.39 -22.67 2.22
N ALA A 9 -7.11 -22.65 0.90
CA ALA A 9 -7.70 -23.53 -0.13
C ALA A 9 -7.32 -23.03 -1.55
N ARG A 10 -6.95 -23.93 -2.46
CA ARG A 10 -6.62 -23.63 -3.88
C ARG A 10 -7.85 -23.83 -4.76
N ARG A 11 -8.17 -22.86 -5.65
CA ARG A 11 -9.08 -23.05 -6.80
C ARG A 11 -8.61 -22.23 -8.02
N ALA A 12 -8.90 -22.74 -9.21
CA ALA A 12 -8.41 -22.27 -10.51
C ALA A 12 -8.91 -20.86 -10.89
N VAL A 13 -8.09 -20.11 -11.65
CA VAL A 13 -8.28 -18.68 -11.97
C VAL A 13 -9.11 -18.51 -13.26
N SER A 14 -10.42 -18.36 -13.13
CA SER A 14 -11.24 -17.49 -14.01
C SER A 14 -11.20 -16.06 -13.46
N ASP A 15 -11.52 -15.03 -14.25
CA ASP A 15 -11.46 -13.58 -13.91
C ASP A 15 -11.03 -13.29 -12.44
N PRO A 16 -9.77 -12.91 -12.20
CA PRO A 16 -9.20 -12.89 -10.87
C PRO A 16 -9.98 -11.95 -9.94
N VAL A 17 -10.62 -10.90 -10.45
CA VAL A 17 -11.42 -10.00 -9.62
C VAL A 17 -12.70 -10.69 -9.16
N SER A 18 -13.47 -11.29 -10.08
CA SER A 18 -14.72 -12.01 -9.72
C SER A 18 -14.50 -13.19 -8.79
N THR A 19 -13.34 -13.86 -8.92
CA THR A 19 -13.02 -15.07 -8.15
C THR A 19 -12.73 -14.76 -6.69
N TYR A 20 -12.20 -13.57 -6.39
CA TYR A 20 -11.98 -13.10 -5.02
C TYR A 20 -13.12 -12.22 -4.51
N ALA A 21 -13.87 -11.55 -5.39
CA ALA A 21 -15.05 -10.76 -5.04
C ALA A 21 -16.26 -11.61 -4.60
N ALA A 22 -16.25 -12.92 -4.88
CA ALA A 22 -17.28 -13.86 -4.42
C ALA A 22 -17.18 -14.21 -2.92
N GLY A 23 -16.18 -13.70 -2.19
CA GLY A 23 -16.10 -13.77 -0.73
C GLY A 23 -15.85 -12.40 -0.11
N ASP A 24 -15.94 -12.30 1.23
CA ASP A 24 -15.59 -11.11 2.03
C ASP A 24 -14.07 -10.83 2.01
N VAL A 25 -13.47 -10.75 0.82
CA VAL A 25 -12.03 -10.54 0.63
C VAL A 25 -11.79 -9.15 0.06
N SER A 26 -11.15 -8.33 0.88
CA SER A 26 -10.67 -7.01 0.52
C SER A 26 -9.44 -7.05 -0.38
N LEU A 27 -9.55 -6.53 -1.61
CA LEU A 27 -8.47 -6.54 -2.61
C LEU A 27 -7.68 -5.23 -2.66
N ARG A 28 -6.38 -5.34 -2.96
CA ARG A 28 -5.46 -4.20 -3.11
C ARG A 28 -4.58 -4.40 -4.34
N VAL A 29 -4.32 -3.32 -5.07
CA VAL A 29 -3.54 -3.37 -6.32
C VAL A 29 -2.39 -2.37 -6.29
N GLU A 30 -1.22 -2.83 -6.69
CA GLU A 30 0.00 -2.04 -6.76
C GLU A 30 0.56 -2.01 -8.17
N PHE A 31 0.69 -0.82 -8.75
CA PHE A 31 1.20 -0.65 -10.11
C PHE A 31 2.64 -0.19 -10.13
N ARG A 32 3.46 -0.85 -10.96
CA ARG A 32 4.90 -0.55 -11.09
C ARG A 32 5.26 0.30 -12.30
N HIS A 33 4.28 0.69 -13.11
CA HIS A 33 4.51 1.43 -14.33
C HIS A 33 3.56 2.63 -14.43
N ARG A 34 4.09 3.78 -14.84
CA ARG A 34 3.38 5.07 -14.83
C ARG A 34 2.16 5.11 -15.74
N SER A 35 2.12 4.25 -16.78
CA SER A 35 0.96 4.15 -17.69
C SER A 35 -0.32 3.70 -16.98
N TRP A 36 -0.23 3.10 -15.79
CA TRP A 36 -1.38 2.70 -14.98
C TRP A 36 -1.82 3.78 -13.99
N LEU A 37 -1.07 4.89 -13.86
CA LEU A 37 -1.36 5.95 -12.90
C LEU A 37 -2.28 7.01 -13.50
N THR A 38 -3.43 6.56 -13.99
CA THR A 38 -4.42 7.41 -14.68
C THR A 38 -5.74 7.49 -13.92
N PRO A 39 -6.55 8.53 -14.12
CA PRO A 39 -7.88 8.64 -13.52
C PRO A 39 -8.80 7.46 -13.87
N GLU A 40 -8.70 6.92 -15.08
CA GLU A 40 -9.55 5.83 -15.57
C GLU A 40 -9.28 4.54 -14.78
N VAL A 41 -8.00 4.23 -14.53
CA VAL A 41 -7.62 3.08 -13.69
C VAL A 41 -8.10 3.26 -12.26
N ALA A 42 -7.97 4.48 -11.70
CA ALA A 42 -8.48 4.77 -10.36
C ALA A 42 -10.00 4.61 -10.27
N GLN A 43 -10.73 4.99 -11.31
CA GLN A 43 -12.18 4.82 -11.39
C GLN A 43 -12.59 3.34 -11.44
N ILE A 44 -11.86 2.51 -12.20
CA ILE A 44 -12.08 1.05 -12.22
C ILE A 44 -11.86 0.45 -10.84
N LEU A 45 -10.75 0.81 -10.15
CA LEU A 45 -10.52 0.31 -8.79
C LEU A 45 -11.66 0.74 -7.84
N ARG A 46 -12.15 1.98 -7.98
CA ARG A 46 -13.26 2.50 -7.19
C ARG A 46 -14.58 1.77 -7.44
N SER A 47 -14.89 1.41 -8.68
CA SER A 47 -16.13 0.68 -8.99
C SER A 47 -16.14 -0.75 -8.45
N HIS A 48 -14.97 -1.31 -8.12
CA HIS A 48 -14.81 -2.63 -7.54
C HIS A 48 -14.42 -2.60 -6.05
N ASP A 49 -14.44 -1.43 -5.41
CA ASP A 49 -13.98 -1.22 -4.02
C ASP A 49 -12.59 -1.82 -3.74
N MET A 50 -11.69 -1.74 -4.72
CA MET A 50 -10.31 -2.22 -4.60
C MET A 50 -9.43 -1.05 -4.16
N ALA A 51 -8.61 -1.23 -3.12
CA ALA A 51 -7.70 -0.16 -2.72
C ALA A 51 -6.46 -0.10 -3.61
N PHE A 52 -6.16 1.11 -4.04
CA PHE A 52 -4.93 1.48 -4.70
C PHE A 52 -3.78 1.55 -3.68
N CYS A 53 -2.68 0.86 -3.97
CA CYS A 53 -1.47 0.93 -3.16
C CYS A 53 -0.73 2.24 -3.41
N ILE A 54 -0.65 3.08 -2.39
CA ILE A 54 0.15 4.31 -2.41
C ILE A 54 1.61 3.93 -2.07
N HIS A 55 2.58 4.33 -2.88
CA HIS A 55 3.97 3.93 -2.65
C HIS A 55 5.02 4.92 -3.18
N ASP A 56 6.24 4.73 -2.69
CA ASP A 56 7.43 5.52 -3.01
C ASP A 56 8.37 4.88 -4.06
N TYR A 57 7.93 3.78 -4.70
CA TYR A 57 8.73 3.01 -5.67
C TYR A 57 9.53 3.91 -6.63
N PRO A 58 10.86 3.70 -6.76
CA PRO A 58 11.71 4.53 -7.61
C PRO A 58 11.20 4.61 -9.06
N GLY A 59 11.11 5.81 -9.61
CA GLY A 59 10.62 6.03 -10.99
C GLY A 59 9.10 5.91 -11.20
N CYS A 60 8.34 5.47 -10.19
CA CYS A 60 6.88 5.31 -10.28
C CYS A 60 6.19 5.70 -8.97
N ARG A 61 6.47 6.91 -8.45
CA ARG A 61 5.81 7.41 -7.24
C ARG A 61 4.35 7.70 -7.48
N THR A 62 3.50 7.29 -6.55
CA THR A 62 2.05 7.48 -6.66
C THR A 62 1.59 8.78 -6.02
N ARG A 63 0.40 9.23 -6.41
CA ARG A 63 -0.34 10.29 -5.72
C ARG A 63 -1.19 9.70 -4.59
N ASP A 64 -1.71 10.55 -3.73
CA ASP A 64 -2.63 10.17 -2.64
C ASP A 64 -4.05 10.01 -3.19
N VAL A 65 -4.32 8.85 -3.78
CA VAL A 65 -5.63 8.49 -4.36
C VAL A 65 -6.29 7.42 -3.51
N ILE A 66 -7.54 7.66 -3.11
CA ILE A 66 -8.36 6.72 -2.36
C ILE A 66 -9.40 6.11 -3.31
N THR A 67 -9.30 4.81 -3.51
CA THR A 67 -10.20 4.05 -4.39
C THR A 67 -11.06 3.05 -3.62
N SER A 68 -10.93 2.96 -2.30
CA SER A 68 -11.80 2.16 -1.44
C SER A 68 -12.13 2.96 -0.18
N ASP A 69 -13.36 2.88 0.29
CA ASP A 69 -13.79 3.55 1.53
C ASP A 69 -13.43 2.70 2.78
N ASP A 70 -13.18 1.41 2.57
CA ASP A 70 -12.85 0.46 3.63
C ASP A 70 -11.42 0.65 4.15
N PHE A 71 -10.44 0.89 3.27
CA PHE A 71 -9.07 1.08 3.75
C PHE A 71 -8.15 1.84 2.80
N SER A 72 -7.18 2.51 3.41
CA SER A 72 -5.98 3.02 2.73
C SER A 72 -4.80 2.05 2.90
N TYR A 73 -3.92 2.01 1.91
CA TYR A 73 -2.78 1.08 1.87
C TYR A 73 -1.51 1.77 1.35
N VAL A 74 -0.46 1.79 2.17
CA VAL A 74 0.82 2.45 1.86
C VAL A 74 1.99 1.47 1.92
N ARG A 75 2.87 1.48 0.92
CA ARG A 75 4.09 0.66 0.89
C ARG A 75 5.36 1.48 0.63
N PHE A 76 6.35 1.29 1.49
CA PHE A 76 7.69 1.87 1.36
C PHE A 76 8.68 0.86 0.77
N HIS A 77 9.46 1.28 -0.21
CA HIS A 77 10.36 0.44 -0.99
C HIS A 77 11.83 0.79 -0.79
N GLY A 78 12.15 1.69 0.13
CA GLY A 78 13.52 2.09 0.43
C GLY A 78 13.86 3.47 -0.11
N SER A 79 14.84 4.10 0.54
CA SER A 79 15.20 5.51 0.31
C SER A 79 16.40 5.68 -0.61
N THR A 80 17.30 4.71 -0.66
CA THR A 80 18.57 4.79 -1.42
C THR A 80 18.54 3.95 -2.69
N SER A 81 17.96 2.75 -2.61
CA SER A 81 17.69 1.89 -3.76
C SER A 81 16.51 0.99 -3.44
N LEU A 82 16.08 0.21 -4.43
CA LEU A 82 14.98 -0.73 -4.23
C LEU A 82 15.29 -1.70 -3.08
N TYR A 83 14.37 -1.72 -2.12
CA TYR A 83 14.36 -2.47 -0.87
C TYR A 83 15.50 -2.14 0.13
N ARG A 84 16.19 -1.02 -0.05
CA ARG A 84 17.32 -0.62 0.80
C ARG A 84 17.20 0.80 1.34
N GLY A 85 17.87 1.00 2.47
CA GLY A 85 18.04 2.31 3.07
C GLY A 85 16.86 2.72 3.94
N ASN A 86 17.18 3.47 4.99
CA ASN A 86 16.21 4.07 5.89
C ASN A 86 15.71 5.40 5.32
N HIS A 87 14.40 5.61 5.38
CA HIS A 87 13.84 6.92 5.06
C HIS A 87 14.25 7.92 6.14
N PRO A 88 14.83 9.08 5.76
CA PRO A 88 15.15 10.11 6.73
C PRO A 88 13.92 10.53 7.55
N ARG A 89 14.10 10.86 8.83
CA ARG A 89 12.99 11.28 9.72
C ARG A 89 12.14 12.39 9.10
N ARG A 90 12.76 13.37 8.43
CA ARG A 90 12.04 14.44 7.71
C ARG A 90 11.10 13.91 6.62
N THR A 91 11.54 12.91 5.86
CA THR A 91 10.72 12.23 4.85
C THR A 91 9.56 11.50 5.52
N LEU A 92 9.82 10.78 6.61
CA LEU A 92 8.79 10.05 7.35
C LEU A 92 7.77 10.97 8.02
N MET A 93 8.16 12.16 8.50
CA MET A 93 7.21 13.18 8.99
C MET A 93 6.27 13.66 7.88
N GLY A 94 6.77 13.83 6.66
CA GLY A 94 5.92 14.18 5.51
C GLY A 94 4.91 13.06 5.20
N TRP A 95 5.35 11.81 5.26
CA TRP A 95 4.49 10.65 5.09
C TRP A 95 3.49 10.47 6.22
N ALA A 96 3.87 10.69 7.48
CA ALA A 96 2.96 10.62 8.62
C ALA A 96 1.75 11.54 8.41
N ARG A 97 1.98 12.81 8.00
CA ARG A 97 0.88 13.73 7.68
C ARG A 97 -0.03 13.22 6.56
N ARG A 98 0.55 12.64 5.50
CA ARG A 98 -0.21 12.05 4.39
C ARG A 98 -1.04 10.85 4.87
N ILE A 99 -0.43 9.95 5.63
CA ILE A 99 -1.09 8.76 6.21
C ILE A 99 -2.23 9.19 7.14
N THR A 100 -2.04 10.19 8.01
CA THR A 100 -3.11 10.73 8.86
C THR A 100 -4.27 11.29 8.02
N ALA A 101 -3.97 11.98 6.92
CA ALA A 101 -5.00 12.51 6.04
C ALA A 101 -5.78 11.42 5.29
N LEU A 102 -5.10 10.32 4.93
CA LEU A 102 -5.72 9.14 4.32
C LEU A 102 -6.61 8.40 5.34
N ALA A 103 -6.12 8.19 6.55
CA ALA A 103 -6.85 7.50 7.62
C ALA A 103 -8.14 8.22 8.04
N LYS A 104 -8.23 9.54 7.86
CA LYS A 104 -9.48 10.30 8.09
C LYS A 104 -10.57 10.05 7.05
N LYS A 105 -10.23 9.41 5.93
CA LYS A 105 -11.11 9.23 4.77
C LYS A 105 -11.45 7.76 4.51
N THR A 106 -10.93 6.83 5.29
CA THR A 106 -11.14 5.39 5.16
C THR A 106 -11.39 4.77 6.52
N ARG A 107 -12.07 3.62 6.59
CA ARG A 107 -12.32 2.93 7.87
C ARG A 107 -11.01 2.50 8.55
N ASP A 108 -10.09 1.91 7.78
CA ASP A 108 -8.80 1.43 8.27
C ASP A 108 -7.61 1.98 7.45
N GLY A 109 -6.42 1.97 8.04
CA GLY A 109 -5.19 2.40 7.39
C GLY A 109 -4.06 1.41 7.60
N PHE A 110 -3.41 0.97 6.53
CA PHE A 110 -2.36 -0.03 6.57
C PHE A 110 -1.08 0.51 5.95
N VAL A 111 0.04 0.36 6.66
CA VAL A 111 1.35 0.88 6.25
C VAL A 111 2.39 -0.21 6.37
N TYR A 112 3.11 -0.49 5.29
CA TYR A 112 4.14 -1.51 5.22
C TYR A 112 5.48 -0.95 4.77
N PHE A 113 6.53 -1.34 5.49
CA PHE A 113 7.92 -1.06 5.11
C PHE A 113 8.50 -2.33 4.47
N ASN A 114 8.91 -2.23 3.22
CA ASN A 114 9.45 -3.33 2.41
C ASN A 114 10.93 -3.11 2.07
N ASN A 115 11.61 -2.25 2.83
CA ASN A 115 13.04 -2.01 2.78
C ASN A 115 13.77 -2.90 3.80
N ASP A 116 13.62 -4.21 3.66
CA ASP A 116 14.10 -5.20 4.64
C ASP A 116 15.62 -5.35 4.71
N TYR A 117 16.36 -4.83 3.73
CA TYR A 117 17.81 -4.91 3.76
C TYR A 117 18.37 -4.18 4.99
N ASP A 118 19.37 -4.78 5.65
CA ASP A 118 19.92 -4.32 6.93
C ASP A 118 18.87 -4.12 8.05
N ALA A 119 17.72 -4.79 7.96
CA ALA A 119 16.58 -4.61 8.86
C ALA A 119 16.06 -3.16 8.96
N ALA A 120 16.30 -2.35 7.91
CA ALA A 120 15.92 -0.94 7.85
C ALA A 120 14.40 -0.73 8.03
N ALA A 121 13.57 -1.67 7.58
CA ALA A 121 12.12 -1.61 7.74
C ALA A 121 11.67 -1.43 9.21
N ILE A 122 12.37 -2.04 10.18
CA ILE A 122 12.00 -1.96 11.61
C ILE A 122 12.19 -0.54 12.15
N ALA A 123 13.37 0.03 11.91
CA ALA A 123 13.68 1.40 12.33
C ALA A 123 12.74 2.41 11.65
N GLY A 124 12.45 2.21 10.36
CA GLY A 124 11.51 3.02 9.60
C GLY A 124 10.09 2.98 10.17
N ALA A 125 9.59 1.81 10.58
CA ALA A 125 8.24 1.62 11.10
C ALA A 125 8.00 2.24 12.47
N ASN A 126 9.02 2.34 13.32
CA ASN A 126 8.90 2.95 14.65
C ASN A 126 8.60 4.44 14.58
N ILE A 127 9.14 5.16 13.60
CA ILE A 127 8.99 6.62 13.52
C ILE A 127 7.54 7.04 13.24
N PRO A 128 6.81 6.51 12.24
CA PRO A 128 5.39 6.80 12.08
C PRO A 128 4.55 6.41 13.29
N ARG A 129 4.88 5.31 13.99
CA ARG A 129 4.16 4.88 15.20
C ARG A 129 4.22 5.90 16.32
N GLU A 130 5.31 6.67 16.41
CA GLU A 130 5.46 7.79 17.36
C GLU A 130 4.73 9.07 16.90
N LEU A 131 4.39 9.17 15.62
CA LEU A 131 3.90 10.40 14.98
C LEU A 131 2.40 10.35 14.61
N LEU A 132 1.79 9.17 14.62
CA LEU A 132 0.38 8.90 14.33
C LEU A 132 -0.39 8.70 15.63
#